data_AF-A0A450ULP8-F1
#
_entry.id   AF-A0A450ULP8-F1
#
_cell.length_a   1.000
_cell.length_b   1.000
_cell.length_c   1.000
_cell.angle_alpha   90.00
_cell.angle_beta   90.00
_cell.angle_gamma   90.00
#
_symmetry.space_group_name_H-M   'P 1'
#
loop_
_entity.id
_entity.type
_entity.pdbx_description
1 polymer ?
#
loop_
_entity_poly.entity_id
_entity_poly.type
_entity_poly.pdbx_seq_one_letter_code
_entity_poly.pdbx_strand_id
1 'polypeptide(L)'
;MKAAIREWGYLLTIPVRLKIGKSGSPSLVNARKMPWEDQQSALDTFKDVFDNNNEPLFIYPFAERQRSGVKFSGMFYFNNQPIFQNSARLYSRGLLVDAENTHIIPTYAPFVYCVVECPSLNVDLARRNPENDAAYRSLCAAVHHEFTDAFEKFAKSQVDSLISLWPAVDNTTISRLINLLDTESERLKLQRDAAEDFVLRCAMYLPFYLLDEISGGQGRPIWKTIDEVVAIKKNNPEANYAPGDIVEVPYTESKVAVEKDILIDRYHELIDVGREGKAHGVLLRVMTRYNEKFAEIHRFRIVPVVLPEADEVTPQEINELWQKTIDMIYHNVSFYKRDHEVVVERITPEDTPIIIGMQDVDEDLVETLRTQLRDAGVAGTQAANLMSKLDGLLGKLSKSGGQIRIRINAENPTMKFLAKATLQDNTLTEAELSLRTITWRAVLDYFGITASRDMIAQERINIDRLVTALINRAERLANVEEHNSGLSARIAQFEAIHKEDLGEQMGVAEPVWRHVGVVDIADSTRKIFGNPGADSTEKARFLSIIISKISEQLDPIATITSFTGDGIQFVVR
;
A
#
# COMPACT_ATOMS: atom_id res chain seq x y z
N MET A 1 10.63 -46.82 -36.15
CA MET A 1 12.11 -46.80 -36.28
C MET A 1 12.68 -45.38 -36.28
N LYS A 2 12.30 -44.47 -37.18
CA LYS A 2 12.77 -43.06 -37.16
C LYS A 2 12.54 -42.37 -35.80
N ALA A 3 11.32 -42.48 -35.26
CA ALA A 3 10.98 -41.96 -33.93
C ALA A 3 11.88 -42.54 -32.82
N ALA A 4 12.05 -43.86 -32.79
CA ALA A 4 12.90 -44.52 -31.80
C ALA A 4 14.38 -44.09 -31.85
N ILE A 5 14.95 -43.85 -33.05
CA ILE A 5 16.33 -43.36 -33.15
C ILE A 5 16.44 -41.92 -32.66
N ARG A 6 15.46 -41.06 -32.98
CA ARG A 6 15.39 -39.69 -32.46
C ARG A 6 15.22 -39.64 -30.95
N GLU A 7 14.48 -40.58 -30.39
CA GLU A 7 14.27 -40.65 -28.94
C GLU A 7 15.53 -41.16 -28.23
N TRP A 8 16.02 -42.34 -28.62
CA TRP A 8 17.02 -43.07 -27.83
C TRP A 8 18.48 -42.80 -28.22
N GLY A 9 18.72 -42.28 -29.42
CA GLY A 9 20.05 -42.16 -30.01
C GLY A 9 20.28 -40.82 -30.70
N TYR A 10 19.58 -39.76 -30.29
CA TYR A 10 19.71 -38.43 -30.89
C TYR A 10 21.16 -37.92 -30.86
N LEU A 11 21.86 -38.15 -29.74
CA LEU A 11 23.24 -37.69 -29.52
C LEU A 11 24.29 -38.73 -29.90
N LEU A 12 23.95 -39.75 -30.69
CA LEU A 12 24.97 -40.66 -31.20
C LEU A 12 25.97 -39.90 -32.07
N THR A 13 27.26 -40.06 -31.79
CA THR A 13 28.35 -39.44 -32.56
C THR A 13 28.47 -40.00 -33.98
N ILE A 14 27.90 -41.17 -34.22
CA ILE A 14 27.91 -41.84 -35.53
C ILE A 14 26.65 -41.42 -36.31
N PRO A 15 26.77 -40.88 -37.54
CA PRO A 15 25.61 -40.50 -38.35
C PRO A 15 24.73 -41.70 -38.71
N VAL A 16 23.46 -41.65 -38.32
CA VAL A 16 22.43 -42.67 -38.59
C VAL A 16 21.50 -42.17 -39.69
N ARG A 17 21.52 -42.83 -40.85
CA ARG A 17 20.64 -42.52 -41.98
C ARG A 17 19.60 -43.62 -42.16
N LEU A 18 18.33 -43.24 -42.20
CA LEU A 18 17.22 -44.16 -42.50
C LEU A 18 16.67 -43.90 -43.90
N LYS A 19 16.53 -44.97 -44.67
CA LYS A 19 15.82 -44.98 -45.95
C LYS A 19 14.33 -45.22 -45.69
N ILE A 20 13.49 -44.22 -45.97
CA ILE A 20 12.03 -44.33 -45.85
C ILE A 20 11.48 -44.67 -47.25
N GLY A 21 11.03 -45.91 -47.44
CA GLY A 21 10.50 -46.40 -48.72
C GLY A 21 11.56 -46.85 -49.74
N LYS A 22 11.12 -47.40 -50.88
CA LYS A 22 12.02 -47.99 -51.89
C LYS A 22 12.76 -46.95 -52.74
N SER A 23 12.15 -45.78 -52.97
CA SER A 23 12.66 -44.70 -53.83
C SER A 23 13.21 -43.47 -53.08
N GLY A 24 13.06 -43.38 -51.76
CA GLY A 24 13.57 -42.25 -50.98
C GLY A 24 15.09 -42.29 -50.80
N SER A 25 15.74 -41.12 -50.80
CA SER A 25 17.13 -40.98 -50.36
C SER A 25 17.23 -41.21 -48.83
N PRO A 26 18.30 -41.83 -48.32
CA PRO A 26 18.50 -41.98 -46.89
C PRO A 26 18.56 -40.61 -46.20
N SER A 27 17.64 -40.38 -45.27
CA SER A 27 17.59 -39.14 -44.45
C SER A 27 18.36 -39.34 -43.14
N LEU A 28 19.14 -38.34 -42.72
CA LEU A 28 19.79 -38.32 -41.41
C LEU A 28 18.73 -38.24 -40.31
N VAL A 29 18.91 -39.00 -39.22
CA VAL A 29 17.89 -39.16 -38.17
C VAL A 29 18.34 -38.65 -36.80
N ASN A 30 19.62 -38.80 -36.46
CA ASN A 30 20.23 -38.25 -35.26
C ASN A 30 20.99 -36.95 -35.56
N ALA A 31 21.44 -36.26 -34.51
CA ALA A 31 22.13 -34.98 -34.64
C ALA A 31 23.41 -35.12 -35.48
N ARG A 32 23.63 -34.17 -36.40
CA ARG A 32 24.87 -34.11 -37.21
C ARG A 32 26.04 -33.56 -36.41
N LYS A 33 25.74 -32.68 -35.48
CA LYS A 33 26.63 -31.94 -34.58
C LYS A 33 26.01 -31.95 -33.20
N MET A 34 26.83 -31.87 -32.17
CA MET A 34 26.30 -31.81 -30.81
C MET A 34 25.60 -30.48 -30.56
N PRO A 35 24.54 -30.45 -29.72
CA PRO A 35 23.76 -29.23 -29.50
C PRO A 35 24.57 -28.07 -28.90
N TRP A 36 25.65 -28.36 -28.19
CA TRP A 36 26.53 -27.36 -27.58
C TRP A 36 27.65 -26.85 -28.51
N GLU A 37 27.69 -27.29 -29.78
CA GLU A 37 28.70 -26.83 -30.75
C GLU A 37 28.31 -25.54 -31.46
N ASP A 38 27.04 -25.37 -31.82
CA ASP A 38 26.54 -24.16 -32.47
C ASP A 38 25.04 -23.91 -32.22
N GLN A 39 24.61 -22.66 -32.43
CA GLN A 39 23.25 -22.21 -32.14
C GLN A 39 22.18 -22.92 -32.98
N GLN A 40 22.47 -23.24 -34.25
CA GLN A 40 21.50 -23.94 -35.10
C GLN A 40 21.28 -25.36 -34.59
N SER A 41 22.35 -26.06 -34.22
CA SER A 41 22.29 -27.41 -33.65
C SER A 41 21.55 -27.41 -32.31
N ALA A 42 21.72 -26.38 -31.49
CA ALA A 42 20.96 -26.19 -30.26
C ALA A 42 19.45 -26.07 -30.52
N LEU A 43 19.04 -25.24 -31.49
CA LEU A 43 17.64 -25.02 -31.87
C LEU A 43 17.00 -26.28 -32.49
N ASP A 44 17.72 -26.95 -33.37
CA ASP A 44 17.26 -28.20 -34.00
C ASP A 44 17.04 -29.27 -32.93
N THR A 45 17.95 -29.37 -31.97
CA THR A 45 17.84 -30.28 -30.81
C THR A 45 16.62 -29.94 -29.97
N PHE A 46 16.40 -28.66 -29.68
CA PHE A 46 15.24 -28.24 -28.90
C PHE A 46 13.92 -28.69 -29.53
N LYS A 47 13.79 -28.48 -30.85
CA LYS A 47 12.62 -28.89 -31.63
C LYS A 47 12.46 -30.41 -31.70
N ASP A 48 13.52 -31.13 -32.03
CA ASP A 48 13.46 -32.58 -32.24
C ASP A 48 13.29 -33.38 -30.92
N VAL A 49 13.82 -32.89 -29.80
CA VAL A 49 13.86 -33.63 -28.52
C VAL A 49 12.70 -33.31 -27.58
N PHE A 50 12.26 -32.04 -27.57
CA PHE A 50 11.17 -31.57 -26.71
C PHE A 50 9.84 -31.35 -27.45
N ASP A 51 9.81 -31.58 -28.77
CA ASP A 51 8.63 -31.35 -29.63
C ASP A 51 8.03 -29.95 -29.47
N ASN A 52 8.91 -28.96 -29.22
CA ASN A 52 8.52 -27.58 -28.98
C ASN A 52 8.97 -26.69 -30.15
N ASN A 53 7.98 -26.12 -30.85
CA ASN A 53 8.21 -25.26 -32.00
C ASN A 53 8.44 -23.78 -31.63
N ASN A 54 8.15 -23.39 -30.39
CA ASN A 54 8.40 -22.03 -29.92
C ASN A 54 9.90 -21.87 -29.67
N GLU A 55 10.51 -20.80 -30.17
CA GLU A 55 11.92 -20.57 -29.90
C GLU A 55 12.13 -20.22 -28.41
N PRO A 56 13.18 -20.78 -27.77
CA PRO A 56 13.50 -20.46 -26.39
C PRO A 56 13.97 -19.00 -26.29
N LEU A 57 13.62 -18.34 -25.18
CA LEU A 57 14.07 -16.98 -24.85
C LEU A 57 15.59 -16.91 -24.77
N PHE A 58 16.19 -17.91 -24.13
CA PHE A 58 17.64 -17.97 -23.93
C PHE A 58 18.16 -19.39 -24.02
N ILE A 59 19.34 -19.53 -24.59
CA ILE A 59 20.04 -20.81 -24.77
C ILE A 59 21.41 -20.69 -24.12
N TYR A 60 21.72 -21.60 -23.20
CA TYR A 60 23.01 -21.65 -22.52
C TYR A 60 23.73 -22.98 -22.79
N PRO A 61 24.78 -22.98 -23.63
CA PRO A 61 25.63 -24.15 -23.82
C PRO A 61 26.68 -24.28 -22.72
N PHE A 62 26.91 -25.51 -22.25
CA PHE A 62 28.05 -25.87 -21.42
C PHE A 62 28.72 -27.12 -22.00
N ALA A 63 29.90 -26.95 -22.61
CA ALA A 63 30.64 -28.03 -23.27
C ALA A 63 31.87 -28.44 -22.46
N GLU A 64 32.13 -29.75 -22.41
CA GLU A 64 33.36 -30.35 -21.87
C GLU A 64 33.68 -29.92 -20.43
N ARG A 65 32.65 -29.75 -19.60
CA ARG A 65 32.81 -29.42 -18.20
C ARG A 65 33.34 -30.62 -17.43
N GLN A 66 34.21 -30.34 -16.47
CA GLN A 66 34.65 -31.31 -15.47
C GLN A 66 34.54 -30.70 -14.08
N ARG A 67 33.63 -31.25 -13.27
CA ARG A 67 33.40 -30.81 -11.88
C ARG A 67 33.09 -32.02 -11.02
N SER A 68 33.59 -32.03 -9.78
CA SER A 68 33.34 -33.13 -8.82
C SER A 68 33.69 -34.53 -9.37
N GLY A 69 34.70 -34.61 -10.24
CA GLY A 69 35.14 -35.87 -10.84
C GLY A 69 34.29 -36.40 -12.01
N VAL A 70 33.24 -35.70 -12.42
CA VAL A 70 32.40 -36.09 -13.57
C VAL A 70 32.64 -35.17 -14.77
N LYS A 71 32.70 -35.78 -15.97
CA LYS A 71 32.75 -35.06 -17.24
C LYS A 71 31.36 -35.00 -17.85
N PHE A 72 30.92 -33.81 -18.23
CA PHE A 72 29.58 -33.61 -18.76
C PHE A 72 29.51 -32.42 -19.73
N SER A 73 28.52 -32.48 -20.61
CA SER A 73 28.19 -31.41 -21.57
C SER A 73 26.67 -31.28 -21.64
N GLY A 74 26.16 -30.15 -22.11
CA GLY A 74 24.74 -29.97 -22.23
C GLY A 74 24.30 -28.57 -22.62
N MET A 75 22.99 -28.39 -22.54
CA MET A 75 22.28 -27.17 -22.88
C MET A 75 21.19 -26.89 -21.85
N PHE A 76 21.00 -25.62 -21.52
CA PHE A 76 19.74 -25.13 -20.96
C PHE A 76 18.99 -24.29 -21.98
N TYR A 77 17.67 -24.45 -22.00
CA TYR A 77 16.76 -23.69 -22.85
C TYR A 77 15.68 -23.04 -21.97
N PHE A 78 15.69 -21.72 -21.89
CA PHE A 78 14.76 -20.94 -21.09
C PHE A 78 13.52 -20.67 -21.94
N ASN A 79 12.38 -21.15 -21.48
CA ASN A 79 11.13 -21.03 -22.20
C ASN A 79 10.32 -19.83 -21.69
N ASN A 80 9.41 -19.32 -22.53
CA ASN A 80 8.53 -18.21 -22.19
C ASN A 80 7.28 -18.61 -21.37
N GLN A 81 7.16 -19.89 -21.01
CA GLN A 81 6.04 -20.47 -20.26
C GLN A 81 6.55 -21.54 -19.29
N PRO A 82 5.83 -21.77 -18.18
CA PRO A 82 6.10 -22.91 -17.31
C PRO A 82 6.00 -24.25 -18.04
N ILE A 83 6.84 -25.18 -17.63
CA ILE A 83 7.00 -26.54 -18.15
C ILE A 83 6.50 -27.50 -17.07
N PHE A 84 5.54 -28.33 -17.44
CA PHE A 84 4.90 -29.28 -16.52
C PHE A 84 5.35 -30.73 -16.72
N GLN A 85 5.98 -31.06 -17.85
CA GLN A 85 6.42 -32.41 -18.21
C GLN A 85 7.69 -32.37 -19.08
N ASN A 86 8.48 -33.46 -19.09
CA ASN A 86 9.64 -33.67 -19.97
C ASN A 86 10.68 -32.52 -19.95
N SER A 87 11.00 -31.99 -18.76
CA SER A 87 11.92 -30.84 -18.65
C SER A 87 13.39 -31.20 -18.89
N ALA A 88 13.81 -32.46 -18.69
CA ALA A 88 15.21 -32.81 -18.87
C ALA A 88 15.42 -34.18 -19.53
N ARG A 89 16.48 -34.27 -20.33
CA ARG A 89 16.93 -35.51 -20.97
C ARG A 89 18.37 -35.79 -20.59
N LEU A 90 18.61 -36.98 -20.02
CA LEU A 90 19.94 -37.42 -19.64
C LEU A 90 20.45 -38.47 -20.63
N TYR A 91 21.62 -38.21 -21.18
CA TYR A 91 22.34 -39.09 -22.09
C TYR A 91 23.65 -39.57 -21.46
N SER A 92 24.07 -40.77 -21.86
CA SER A 92 25.41 -41.28 -21.59
C SER A 92 25.95 -41.94 -22.85
N ARG A 93 27.14 -41.49 -23.30
CA ARG A 93 27.79 -42.00 -24.51
C ARG A 93 26.86 -41.93 -25.73
N GLY A 94 26.18 -40.79 -25.90
CA GLY A 94 25.22 -40.54 -26.98
C GLY A 94 23.86 -41.27 -26.90
N LEU A 95 23.60 -42.05 -25.85
CA LEU A 95 22.37 -42.83 -25.69
C LEU A 95 21.49 -42.26 -24.57
N LEU A 96 20.18 -42.19 -24.81
CA LEU A 96 19.22 -41.76 -23.79
C LEU A 96 19.20 -42.77 -22.63
N VAL A 97 19.37 -42.23 -21.43
CA VAL A 97 19.32 -42.94 -20.15
C VAL A 97 18.00 -42.66 -19.47
N ASP A 98 17.61 -41.38 -19.41
CA ASP A 98 16.39 -40.95 -18.75
C ASP A 98 15.71 -39.84 -19.55
N ALA A 99 14.45 -40.08 -19.86
CA ALA A 99 13.59 -39.21 -20.64
C ALA A 99 12.93 -38.12 -19.78
N GLU A 100 12.74 -38.35 -18.48
CA GLU A 100 11.95 -37.46 -17.62
C GLU A 100 12.71 -37.12 -16.34
N ASN A 101 14.02 -36.94 -16.45
CA ASN A 101 14.88 -36.76 -15.28
C ASN A 101 14.61 -35.42 -14.58
N THR A 102 13.61 -35.38 -13.71
CA THR A 102 13.18 -34.14 -13.04
C THR A 102 14.19 -33.65 -11.99
N HIS A 103 15.16 -34.47 -11.59
CA HIS A 103 16.11 -34.16 -10.53
C HIS A 103 17.41 -33.49 -11.01
N ILE A 104 17.75 -33.62 -12.30
CA ILE A 104 18.96 -33.02 -12.86
C ILE A 104 18.87 -31.50 -12.98
N ILE A 105 17.66 -30.96 -13.14
CA ILE A 105 17.37 -29.52 -13.07
C ILE A 105 16.94 -29.20 -11.64
N PRO A 106 17.29 -28.03 -11.08
CA PRO A 106 16.74 -27.61 -9.80
C PRO A 106 15.21 -27.51 -9.87
N THR A 107 14.50 -28.03 -8.87
CA THR A 107 13.03 -28.12 -8.95
C THR A 107 12.35 -26.75 -9.00
N TYR A 108 13.03 -25.71 -8.53
CA TYR A 108 12.57 -24.32 -8.58
C TYR A 108 12.73 -23.65 -9.96
N ALA A 109 13.22 -24.35 -10.99
CA ALA A 109 13.36 -23.81 -12.34
C ALA A 109 12.31 -24.40 -13.32
N PRO A 110 10.98 -24.17 -13.12
CA PRO A 110 9.94 -24.77 -13.93
C PRO A 110 9.85 -24.20 -15.35
N PHE A 111 10.80 -23.40 -15.81
CA PHE A 111 10.79 -22.72 -17.10
C PHE A 111 12.01 -23.09 -17.95
N VAL A 112 12.78 -24.09 -17.53
CA VAL A 112 13.99 -24.54 -18.24
C VAL A 112 13.84 -25.97 -18.74
N TYR A 113 14.15 -26.17 -20.02
CA TYR A 113 14.47 -27.47 -20.56
C TYR A 113 15.98 -27.72 -20.50
N CYS A 114 16.38 -28.98 -20.32
CA CYS A 114 17.79 -29.35 -20.27
C CYS A 114 18.11 -30.62 -21.04
N VAL A 115 19.19 -30.59 -21.81
CA VAL A 115 19.82 -31.79 -22.37
C VAL A 115 21.19 -31.92 -21.74
N VAL A 116 21.48 -33.06 -21.11
CA VAL A 116 22.79 -33.33 -20.50
C VAL A 116 23.34 -34.64 -21.04
N GLU A 117 24.60 -34.64 -21.44
CA GLU A 117 25.39 -35.85 -21.66
C GLU A 117 26.44 -36.00 -20.55
N CYS A 118 26.48 -37.17 -19.92
CA CYS A 118 27.56 -37.55 -19.02
C CYS A 118 28.11 -38.94 -19.41
N PRO A 119 29.23 -38.99 -20.16
CA PRO A 119 29.83 -40.25 -20.61
C PRO A 119 30.35 -41.15 -19.48
N SER A 120 30.54 -40.56 -18.29
CA SER A 120 31.11 -41.20 -17.11
C SER A 120 30.07 -41.89 -16.23
N LEU A 121 28.77 -41.73 -16.51
CA LEU A 121 27.71 -42.41 -15.77
C LEU A 121 27.80 -43.93 -15.92
N ASN A 122 27.69 -44.64 -14.81
CA ASN A 122 27.59 -46.09 -14.83
C ASN A 122 26.12 -46.48 -15.00
N VAL A 123 25.72 -46.74 -16.24
CA VAL A 123 24.36 -47.16 -16.57
C VAL A 123 24.29 -48.69 -16.65
N ASP A 124 23.30 -49.28 -16.00
CA ASP A 124 23.03 -50.71 -16.11
C ASP A 124 22.45 -51.05 -17.50
N LEU A 125 22.32 -52.35 -17.81
CA LEU A 125 21.80 -52.80 -19.10
C LEU A 125 20.36 -52.35 -19.36
N ALA A 126 19.58 -52.11 -18.30
CA ALA A 126 18.21 -51.61 -18.37
C ALA A 126 18.15 -50.08 -18.51
N ARG A 127 19.28 -49.37 -18.28
CA ARG A 127 19.40 -47.92 -18.16
C ARG A 127 18.47 -47.33 -17.10
N ARG A 128 18.20 -48.07 -16.02
CA ARG A 128 17.26 -47.67 -14.96
C ARG A 128 18.00 -47.23 -13.69
N ASN A 129 17.52 -46.15 -13.09
CA ASN A 129 17.89 -45.60 -11.77
C ASN A 129 19.38 -45.29 -11.52
N PRO A 130 19.94 -44.26 -12.20
CA PRO A 130 21.23 -43.68 -11.81
C PRO A 130 21.20 -42.98 -10.45
N GLU A 131 20.03 -42.77 -9.82
CA GLU A 131 19.83 -41.98 -8.60
C GLU A 131 20.68 -42.42 -7.39
N ASN A 132 20.99 -43.72 -7.29
CA ASN A 132 21.82 -44.26 -6.22
C ASN A 132 23.33 -44.10 -6.49
N ASP A 133 23.73 -43.79 -7.73
CA ASP A 133 25.12 -43.59 -8.14
C ASP A 133 25.67 -42.27 -7.57
N ALA A 134 26.85 -42.34 -6.96
CA ALA A 134 27.57 -41.15 -6.50
C ALA A 134 27.90 -40.22 -7.68
N ALA A 135 28.25 -40.77 -8.85
CA ALA A 135 28.52 -39.99 -10.05
C ALA A 135 27.30 -39.22 -10.54
N TYR A 136 26.10 -39.79 -10.39
CA TYR A 136 24.86 -39.09 -10.73
C TYR A 136 24.57 -37.94 -9.76
N ARG A 137 24.73 -38.14 -8.45
CA ARG A 137 24.60 -37.03 -7.48
C ARG A 137 25.60 -35.91 -7.74
N SER A 138 26.85 -36.26 -8.07
CA SER A 138 27.88 -35.29 -8.48
C SER A 138 27.52 -34.57 -9.78
N LEU A 139 26.91 -35.27 -10.73
CA LEU A 139 26.40 -34.66 -11.97
C LEU A 139 25.27 -33.68 -11.67
N CYS A 140 24.26 -34.05 -10.88
CA CYS A 140 23.18 -33.16 -10.49
C CYS A 140 23.72 -31.89 -9.82
N ALA A 141 24.65 -32.02 -8.87
CA ALA A 141 25.29 -30.86 -8.23
C ALA A 141 26.00 -29.95 -9.23
N ALA A 142 26.72 -30.53 -10.19
CA ALA A 142 27.43 -29.77 -11.21
C ALA A 142 26.45 -29.06 -12.17
N VAL A 143 25.37 -29.73 -12.58
CA VAL A 143 24.34 -29.15 -13.45
C VAL A 143 23.55 -28.05 -12.74
N HIS A 144 23.24 -28.20 -11.44
CA HIS A 144 22.58 -27.14 -10.65
C HIS A 144 23.44 -25.87 -10.55
N HIS A 145 24.76 -26.03 -10.44
CA HIS A 145 25.65 -24.87 -10.46
C HIS A 145 25.72 -24.22 -11.85
N GLU A 146 25.84 -25.01 -12.92
CA GLU A 146 25.78 -24.46 -14.29
C GLU A 146 24.43 -23.80 -14.57
N PHE A 147 23.33 -24.28 -13.98
CA PHE A 147 22.03 -23.61 -14.06
C PHE A 147 22.08 -22.23 -13.39
N THR A 148 22.71 -22.11 -12.23
CA THR A 148 22.89 -20.83 -11.53
C THR A 148 23.70 -19.86 -12.39
N ASP A 149 24.79 -20.32 -13.00
CA ASP A 149 25.59 -19.54 -13.97
C ASP A 149 24.76 -19.13 -15.20
N ALA A 150 23.93 -20.05 -15.70
CA ALA A 150 23.06 -19.81 -16.84
C ALA A 150 21.98 -18.76 -16.54
N PHE A 151 21.35 -18.83 -15.37
CA PHE A 151 20.35 -17.87 -14.94
C PHE A 151 20.98 -16.50 -14.73
N GLU A 152 22.13 -16.42 -14.06
CA GLU A 152 22.86 -15.17 -13.88
C GLU A 152 23.18 -14.50 -15.22
N LYS A 153 23.65 -15.28 -16.21
CA LYS A 153 23.93 -14.78 -17.56
C LYS A 153 22.65 -14.36 -18.29
N PHE A 154 21.57 -15.14 -18.18
CA PHE A 154 20.27 -14.80 -18.76
C PHE A 154 19.78 -13.46 -18.21
N ALA A 155 19.76 -13.32 -16.90
CA ALA A 155 19.26 -12.13 -16.24
C ALA A 155 20.07 -10.88 -16.61
N LYS A 156 21.40 -10.97 -16.66
CA LYS A 156 22.27 -9.84 -17.06
C LYS A 156 22.14 -9.45 -18.53
N SER A 157 21.89 -10.41 -19.43
CA SER A 157 21.92 -10.17 -20.88
C SER A 157 20.55 -9.93 -21.49
N GLN A 158 19.47 -10.36 -20.82
CA GLN A 158 18.10 -10.29 -21.32
C GLN A 158 17.10 -9.93 -20.21
N VAL A 159 17.36 -8.85 -19.47
CA VAL A 159 16.50 -8.36 -18.37
C VAL A 159 15.03 -8.25 -18.81
N ASP A 160 14.76 -7.65 -19.97
CA ASP A 160 13.39 -7.49 -20.49
C ASP A 160 12.66 -8.82 -20.68
N SER A 161 13.37 -9.85 -21.15
CA SER A 161 12.80 -11.19 -21.35
C SER A 161 12.56 -11.88 -20.02
N LEU A 162 13.43 -11.67 -19.03
CA LEU A 162 13.21 -12.14 -17.66
C LEU A 162 11.98 -11.47 -17.04
N ILE A 163 11.87 -10.14 -17.13
CA ILE A 163 10.70 -9.39 -16.63
C ILE A 163 9.40 -9.85 -17.31
N SER A 164 9.42 -10.14 -18.61
CA SER A 164 8.25 -10.66 -19.31
C SER A 164 7.88 -12.09 -18.90
N LEU A 165 8.86 -12.94 -18.58
CA LEU A 165 8.64 -14.32 -18.14
C LEU A 165 8.15 -14.38 -16.69
N TRP A 166 8.71 -13.53 -15.83
CA TRP A 166 8.63 -13.65 -14.39
C TRP A 166 7.19 -13.77 -13.86
N PRO A 167 6.20 -12.94 -14.28
CA PRO A 167 4.83 -13.05 -13.79
C PRO A 167 4.16 -14.41 -14.03
N ALA A 168 4.63 -15.20 -14.99
CA ALA A 168 4.09 -16.52 -15.29
C ALA A 168 4.68 -17.63 -14.40
N VAL A 169 5.86 -17.41 -13.82
CA VAL A 169 6.66 -18.45 -13.13
C VAL A 169 7.02 -18.09 -11.68
N ASP A 170 6.88 -16.82 -11.30
CA ASP A 170 7.32 -16.24 -10.03
C ASP A 170 6.86 -17.08 -8.83
N ASN A 171 5.55 -17.24 -8.63
CA ASN A 171 4.98 -17.89 -7.47
C ASN A 171 5.41 -19.37 -7.38
N THR A 172 5.49 -20.06 -8.52
CA THR A 172 5.92 -21.46 -8.54
C THR A 172 7.41 -21.59 -8.20
N THR A 173 8.24 -20.73 -8.78
CA THR A 173 9.69 -20.68 -8.56
C THR A 173 9.99 -20.34 -7.10
N ILE A 174 9.40 -19.25 -6.62
CA ILE A 174 9.61 -18.72 -5.27
C ILE A 174 9.10 -19.70 -4.20
N SER A 175 7.90 -20.25 -4.35
CA SER A 175 7.36 -21.20 -3.37
C SER A 175 8.22 -22.47 -3.28
N ARG A 176 8.76 -22.96 -4.41
CA ARG A 176 9.68 -24.10 -4.41
C ARG A 176 11.03 -23.76 -3.78
N LEU A 177 11.56 -22.55 -4.02
CA LEU A 177 12.77 -22.08 -3.35
C LEU A 177 12.57 -22.05 -1.83
N ILE A 178 11.51 -21.42 -1.33
CA ILE A 178 11.21 -21.32 0.10
C ILE A 178 11.11 -22.71 0.73
N ASN A 179 10.33 -23.61 0.13
CA ASN A 179 10.16 -24.97 0.63
C ASN A 179 11.48 -25.75 0.71
N LEU A 180 12.41 -25.52 -0.22
CA LEU A 180 13.73 -26.14 -0.18
C LEU A 180 14.65 -25.51 0.86
N LEU A 181 14.57 -24.20 1.07
CA LEU A 181 15.39 -23.50 2.05
C LEU A 181 14.96 -23.80 3.50
N ASP A 182 13.67 -24.01 3.73
CA ASP A 182 13.12 -24.34 5.04
C ASP A 182 13.14 -25.86 5.36
N THR A 183 13.54 -26.73 4.42
CA THR A 183 13.60 -28.18 4.67
C THR A 183 14.92 -28.62 5.32
N GLU A 184 14.83 -29.45 6.36
CA GLU A 184 15.99 -30.10 7.01
C GLU A 184 16.24 -31.52 6.50
N SER A 185 15.51 -31.96 5.46
CA SER A 185 15.63 -33.32 4.94
C SER A 185 16.99 -33.58 4.27
N GLU A 186 17.76 -34.52 4.82
CA GLU A 186 19.02 -34.98 4.21
C GLU A 186 18.83 -35.51 2.78
N ARG A 187 17.65 -36.04 2.43
CA ARG A 187 17.33 -36.46 1.06
C ARG A 187 17.29 -35.30 0.07
N LEU A 188 16.92 -34.10 0.54
CA LEU A 188 16.80 -32.89 -0.27
C LEU A 188 18.01 -31.95 -0.11
N LYS A 189 19.03 -32.36 0.64
CA LYS A 189 20.22 -31.55 0.91
C LYS A 189 20.86 -30.98 -0.36
N LEU A 190 20.99 -31.80 -1.41
CA LEU A 190 21.52 -31.34 -2.69
C LEU A 190 20.70 -30.19 -3.30
N GLN A 191 19.37 -30.30 -3.28
CA GLN A 191 18.48 -29.27 -3.82
C GLN A 191 18.46 -28.01 -2.93
N ARG A 192 18.60 -28.19 -1.61
CA ARG A 192 18.73 -27.08 -0.65
C ARG A 192 20.02 -26.32 -0.85
N ASP A 193 21.16 -27.00 -0.94
CA ASP A 193 22.47 -26.38 -1.15
C ASP A 193 22.50 -25.62 -2.49
N ALA A 194 21.86 -26.16 -3.53
CA ALA A 194 21.66 -25.47 -4.81
C ALA A 194 20.73 -24.24 -4.70
N ALA A 195 19.64 -24.34 -3.94
CA ALA A 195 18.75 -23.21 -3.69
C ALA A 195 19.44 -22.08 -2.91
N GLU A 196 20.30 -22.41 -1.94
CA GLU A 196 21.10 -21.43 -1.19
C GLU A 196 22.11 -20.73 -2.11
N ASP A 197 22.88 -21.48 -2.92
CA ASP A 197 23.80 -20.91 -3.92
C ASP A 197 23.06 -19.98 -4.89
N PHE A 198 21.89 -20.42 -5.38
CA PHE A 198 21.05 -19.63 -6.26
C PHE A 198 20.55 -18.34 -5.59
N VAL A 199 20.09 -18.39 -4.35
CA VAL A 199 19.66 -17.18 -3.64
C VAL A 199 20.83 -16.22 -3.45
N LEU A 200 22.00 -16.72 -3.02
CA LEU A 200 23.16 -15.87 -2.79
C LEU A 200 23.69 -15.20 -4.06
N ARG A 201 23.63 -15.90 -5.20
CA ARG A 201 24.21 -15.41 -6.46
C ARG A 201 23.20 -14.70 -7.36
N CYS A 202 21.97 -15.19 -7.41
CA CYS A 202 20.99 -14.78 -8.41
C CYS A 202 19.80 -14.01 -7.87
N ALA A 203 19.57 -13.99 -6.55
CA ALA A 203 18.37 -13.33 -6.01
C ALA A 203 18.32 -11.82 -6.31
N MET A 204 19.47 -11.18 -6.50
CA MET A 204 19.53 -9.77 -6.87
C MET A 204 18.94 -9.48 -8.26
N TYR A 205 18.86 -10.49 -9.12
CA TYR A 205 18.30 -10.36 -10.47
C TYR A 205 16.83 -10.76 -10.54
N LEU A 206 16.20 -11.13 -9.42
CA LEU A 206 14.78 -11.47 -9.42
C LEU A 206 13.97 -10.18 -9.54
N PRO A 207 13.00 -10.10 -10.49
CA PRO A 207 12.12 -8.95 -10.59
C PRO A 207 11.19 -8.85 -9.38
N PHE A 208 11.02 -7.64 -8.86
CA PHE A 208 10.03 -7.29 -7.85
C PHE A 208 9.26 -6.04 -8.29
N TYR A 209 8.08 -5.85 -7.70
CA TYR A 209 7.36 -4.60 -7.86
C TYR A 209 8.05 -3.50 -7.06
N LEU A 210 8.38 -2.41 -7.73
CA LEU A 210 8.89 -1.20 -7.11
C LEU A 210 7.78 -0.15 -7.06
N LEU A 211 7.70 0.55 -5.93
CA LEU A 211 6.97 1.81 -5.79
C LEU A 211 7.96 2.95 -5.60
N ASP A 212 7.66 4.07 -6.22
CA ASP A 212 8.40 5.32 -6.16
C ASP A 212 7.43 6.51 -5.99
N GLU A 213 7.98 7.71 -5.79
CA GLU A 213 7.20 8.94 -5.61
C GLU A 213 6.24 9.24 -6.79
N ILE A 214 6.57 8.80 -8.00
CA ILE A 214 5.76 9.02 -9.20
C ILE A 214 4.56 8.07 -9.21
N SER A 215 4.80 6.82 -8.84
CA SER A 215 3.79 5.77 -8.82
C SER A 215 2.84 5.95 -7.64
N GLY A 216 3.37 6.28 -6.46
CA GLY A 216 2.63 6.26 -5.20
C GLY A 216 2.16 4.86 -4.81
N GLY A 217 1.54 4.74 -3.64
CA GLY A 217 1.05 3.50 -3.03
C GLY A 217 -0.09 2.81 -3.79
N GLN A 218 -0.81 3.55 -4.64
CA GLN A 218 -1.83 3.02 -5.56
C GLN A 218 -1.34 2.83 -7.00
N GLY A 219 -0.12 3.26 -7.32
CA GLY A 219 0.42 3.31 -8.67
C GLY A 219 0.43 1.99 -9.41
N ARG A 220 0.63 2.04 -10.73
CA ARG A 220 0.99 0.84 -11.49
C ARG A 220 2.45 0.52 -11.15
N PRO A 221 2.72 -0.59 -10.45
CA PRO A 221 4.06 -0.88 -10.00
C PRO A 221 4.90 -1.28 -11.20
N ILE A 222 6.17 -0.91 -11.18
CA ILE A 222 7.12 -1.26 -12.23
C ILE A 222 7.92 -2.46 -11.74
N TRP A 223 8.09 -3.45 -12.61
CA TRP A 223 9.01 -4.54 -12.32
C TRP A 223 10.44 -4.04 -12.43
N LYS A 224 11.19 -4.12 -11.34
CA LYS A 224 12.64 -3.90 -11.33
C LYS A 224 13.34 -4.99 -10.55
N THR A 225 14.58 -5.27 -10.90
CA THR A 225 15.45 -6.18 -10.14
C THR A 225 16.15 -5.43 -9.00
N ILE A 226 16.65 -6.16 -8.00
CA ILE A 226 17.39 -5.53 -6.88
C ILE A 226 18.69 -4.91 -7.39
N ASP A 227 19.35 -5.49 -8.39
CA ASP A 227 20.56 -4.92 -8.98
C ASP A 227 20.31 -3.56 -9.64
N GLU A 228 19.18 -3.37 -10.32
CA GLU A 228 18.73 -2.09 -10.86
C GLU A 228 18.51 -1.07 -9.74
N VAL A 229 17.80 -1.46 -8.67
CA VAL A 229 17.58 -0.58 -7.50
C VAL A 229 18.91 -0.16 -6.86
N VAL A 230 19.83 -1.11 -6.66
CA VAL A 230 21.16 -0.83 -6.09
C VAL A 230 21.97 0.06 -7.02
N ALA A 231 21.93 -0.18 -8.34
CA ALA A 231 22.64 0.63 -9.33
C ALA A 231 22.12 2.08 -9.37
N ILE A 232 20.80 2.28 -9.33
CA ILE A 232 20.17 3.61 -9.26
C ILE A 232 20.64 4.34 -8.00
N LYS A 233 20.57 3.69 -6.83
CA LYS A 233 21.00 4.30 -5.56
C LYS A 233 22.48 4.68 -5.54
N LYS A 234 23.36 3.83 -6.07
CA LYS A 234 24.81 4.12 -6.14
C LYS A 234 25.16 5.24 -7.11
N ASN A 235 24.37 5.42 -8.16
CA ASN A 235 24.58 6.44 -9.16
C ASN A 235 23.85 7.76 -8.83
N ASN A 236 23.12 7.84 -7.70
CA ASN A 236 22.48 9.06 -7.27
C ASN A 236 23.55 10.06 -6.76
N PRO A 237 23.73 11.23 -7.42
CA PRO A 237 24.74 12.21 -7.02
C PRO A 237 24.48 12.86 -5.65
N GLU A 238 23.26 12.78 -5.13
CA GLU A 238 22.91 13.30 -3.80
C GLU A 238 23.23 12.31 -2.68
N ALA A 239 23.24 11.01 -3.00
CA ALA A 239 23.60 9.96 -2.07
C ALA A 239 25.12 9.75 -2.11
N ASN A 240 25.84 10.30 -1.13
CA ASN A 240 27.30 10.20 -1.00
C ASN A 240 27.77 8.76 -0.69
N TYR A 241 27.54 7.80 -1.58
CA TYR A 241 28.01 6.42 -1.43
C TYR A 241 29.50 6.33 -1.81
N ALA A 242 30.32 5.95 -0.84
CA ALA A 242 31.72 5.62 -1.06
C ALA A 242 31.87 4.21 -1.70
N PRO A 243 32.98 3.96 -2.42
CA PRO A 243 33.29 2.62 -2.90
C PRO A 243 33.38 1.61 -1.75
N GLY A 244 32.47 0.64 -1.73
CA GLY A 244 32.40 -0.40 -0.70
C GLY A 244 31.22 -0.27 0.26
N ASP A 245 30.45 0.82 0.17
CA ASP A 245 29.26 1.01 0.99
C ASP A 245 28.19 -0.04 0.70
N ILE A 246 27.48 -0.41 1.76
CA ILE A 246 26.35 -1.33 1.71
C ILE A 246 25.10 -0.52 1.41
N VAL A 247 24.41 -0.86 0.32
CA VAL A 247 23.14 -0.22 -0.05
C VAL A 247 21.97 -0.90 0.64
N GLU A 248 21.14 -0.12 1.32
CA GLU A 248 19.89 -0.62 1.90
C GLU A 248 18.77 -0.63 0.86
N VAL A 249 18.11 -1.79 0.75
CA VAL A 249 17.00 -2.05 -0.17
C VAL A 249 15.75 -2.28 0.69
N PRO A 250 14.94 -1.24 0.92
CA PRO A 250 13.76 -1.33 1.76
C PRO A 250 12.63 -2.06 1.04
N TYR A 251 11.86 -2.85 1.77
CA TYR A 251 10.65 -3.50 1.25
C TYR A 251 9.51 -3.43 2.26
N THR A 252 8.27 -3.35 1.77
CA THR A 252 7.07 -3.36 2.62
C THR A 252 6.14 -4.51 2.27
N GLU A 253 5.58 -5.10 3.32
CA GLU A 253 4.49 -6.06 3.25
C GLU A 253 3.12 -5.38 3.46
N SER A 254 3.12 -4.06 3.70
CA SER A 254 1.88 -3.32 3.85
C SER A 254 1.03 -3.49 2.60
N LYS A 255 -0.27 -3.71 2.82
CA LYS A 255 -1.28 -3.79 1.75
C LYS A 255 -2.06 -2.49 1.61
N VAL A 256 -1.82 -1.53 2.50
CA VAL A 256 -2.56 -0.27 2.60
C VAL A 256 -1.81 0.80 1.82
N ALA A 257 -2.48 1.41 0.84
CA ALA A 257 -1.85 2.37 -0.05
C ALA A 257 -1.25 3.57 0.69
N VAL A 258 -1.99 4.11 1.66
CA VAL A 258 -1.55 5.27 2.46
C VAL A 258 -0.27 4.97 3.26
N GLU A 259 -0.16 3.77 3.80
CA GLU A 259 1.07 3.35 4.52
C GLU A 259 2.25 3.26 3.56
N LYS A 260 2.00 2.79 2.32
CA LYS A 260 3.02 2.77 1.27
C LYS A 260 3.43 4.19 0.88
N ASP A 261 2.50 5.13 0.73
CA ASP A 261 2.80 6.53 0.42
C ASP A 261 3.74 7.16 1.48
N ILE A 262 3.46 6.91 2.75
CA ILE A 262 4.33 7.32 3.88
C ILE A 262 5.73 6.71 3.78
N LEU A 263 5.81 5.42 3.44
CA LEU A 263 7.09 4.74 3.28
C LEU A 263 7.84 5.22 2.03
N ILE A 264 7.15 5.56 0.95
CA ILE A 264 7.75 6.13 -0.27
C ILE A 264 8.35 7.51 0.05
N ASP A 265 7.63 8.38 0.76
CA ASP A 265 8.14 9.71 1.16
C ASP A 265 9.44 9.60 1.96
N ARG A 266 9.56 8.58 2.83
CA ARG A 266 10.75 8.36 3.65
C ARG A 266 11.90 7.68 2.92
N TYR A 267 11.61 6.71 2.06
CA TYR A 267 12.62 5.84 1.45
C TYR A 267 12.87 6.11 -0.03
N HIS A 268 12.09 7.01 -0.65
CA HIS A 268 12.00 7.38 -2.07
C HIS A 268 11.60 6.25 -3.03
N GLU A 269 12.15 5.06 -2.82
CA GLU A 269 11.83 3.84 -3.57
C GLU A 269 11.75 2.66 -2.60
N LEU A 270 10.73 1.81 -2.76
CA LEU A 270 10.55 0.62 -1.94
C LEU A 270 10.04 -0.57 -2.76
N ILE A 271 10.48 -1.77 -2.40
CA ILE A 271 9.94 -3.00 -2.98
C ILE A 271 8.58 -3.32 -2.33
N ASP A 272 7.54 -3.43 -3.14
CA ASP A 272 6.18 -3.76 -2.72
C ASP A 272 5.91 -5.26 -2.88
N VAL A 273 5.73 -5.94 -1.74
CA VAL A 273 5.34 -7.35 -1.68
C VAL A 273 4.01 -7.56 -0.97
N GLY A 274 3.34 -6.48 -0.56
CA GLY A 274 2.03 -6.54 0.10
C GLY A 274 0.84 -6.52 -0.87
N ARG A 275 1.04 -6.09 -2.12
CA ARG A 275 -0.07 -5.94 -3.09
C ARG A 275 -0.75 -7.25 -3.49
N GLU A 276 0.01 -8.34 -3.54
CA GLU A 276 -0.49 -9.63 -4.01
C GLU A 276 -0.25 -10.70 -2.94
N GLY A 277 -1.16 -11.66 -2.81
CA GLY A 277 -0.99 -12.86 -1.96
C GLY A 277 0.07 -13.83 -2.52
N LYS A 278 1.17 -13.31 -3.05
CA LYS A 278 2.28 -14.06 -3.63
C LYS A 278 3.35 -14.34 -2.59
N ALA A 279 4.20 -15.32 -2.88
CA ALA A 279 5.28 -15.75 -1.99
C ALA A 279 6.48 -14.77 -1.91
N HIS A 280 6.41 -13.60 -2.56
CA HIS A 280 7.52 -12.63 -2.61
C HIS A 280 7.90 -12.08 -1.23
N GLY A 281 6.93 -11.77 -0.36
CA GLY A 281 7.23 -11.29 1.00
C GLY A 281 7.96 -12.34 1.83
N VAL A 282 7.53 -13.61 1.73
CA VAL A 282 8.23 -14.73 2.37
C VAL A 282 9.66 -14.87 1.84
N LEU A 283 9.87 -14.73 0.52
CA LEU A 283 11.21 -14.75 -0.06
C LEU A 283 12.10 -13.64 0.50
N LEU A 284 11.61 -12.40 0.56
CA LEU A 284 12.39 -11.29 1.12
C LEU A 284 12.73 -11.53 2.60
N ARG A 285 11.80 -12.09 3.40
CA ARG A 285 12.08 -12.52 4.78
C ARG A 285 13.11 -13.65 4.89
N VAL A 286 13.17 -14.56 3.91
CA VAL A 286 14.25 -15.56 3.85
C VAL A 286 15.57 -14.89 3.48
N MET A 287 15.54 -13.96 2.52
CA MET A 287 16.73 -13.23 2.08
C MET A 287 17.34 -12.35 3.18
N THR A 288 16.54 -11.78 4.10
CA THR A 288 17.09 -11.01 5.24
C THR A 288 17.98 -11.87 6.14
N ARG A 289 17.76 -13.19 6.23
CA ARG A 289 18.64 -14.14 6.94
C ARG A 289 20.04 -14.22 6.31
N TYR A 290 20.17 -13.82 5.04
CA TYR A 290 21.41 -13.83 4.27
C TYR A 290 22.04 -12.45 4.08
N ASN A 291 21.53 -11.41 4.76
CA ASN A 291 22.01 -10.03 4.62
C ASN A 291 23.52 -9.86 4.84
N GLU A 292 24.12 -10.61 5.76
CA GLU A 292 25.57 -10.58 5.99
C GLU A 292 26.34 -11.11 4.77
N LYS A 293 25.90 -12.25 4.21
CA LYS A 293 26.51 -12.84 3.01
C LYS A 293 26.31 -11.93 1.78
N PHE A 294 25.14 -11.31 1.62
CA PHE A 294 24.91 -10.35 0.54
C PHE A 294 25.77 -9.09 0.67
N ALA A 295 25.98 -8.60 1.89
CA ALA A 295 26.86 -7.46 2.14
C ALA A 295 28.32 -7.77 1.75
N GLU A 296 28.75 -9.02 1.83
CA GLU A 296 30.08 -9.46 1.38
C GLU A 296 30.17 -9.57 -0.15
N ILE A 297 29.19 -10.23 -0.78
CA ILE A 297 29.24 -10.58 -2.21
C ILE A 297 28.81 -9.42 -3.11
N HIS A 298 27.67 -8.79 -2.80
CA HIS A 298 26.98 -7.84 -3.68
C HIS A 298 26.85 -6.42 -3.10
N ARG A 299 27.26 -6.22 -1.84
CA ARG A 299 27.23 -4.93 -1.14
C ARG A 299 25.83 -4.31 -1.03
N PHE A 300 24.84 -5.12 -0.65
CA PHE A 300 23.50 -4.65 -0.30
C PHE A 300 22.94 -5.39 0.92
N ARG A 301 21.91 -4.81 1.54
CA ARG A 301 21.09 -5.42 2.59
C ARG A 301 19.62 -5.18 2.30
N ILE A 302 18.80 -6.18 2.51
CA ILE A 302 17.34 -6.08 2.41
C ILE A 302 16.80 -5.73 3.79
N VAL A 303 15.95 -4.72 3.85
CA VAL A 303 15.45 -4.18 5.12
C VAL A 303 13.92 -4.17 5.09
N PRO A 304 13.23 -4.92 5.97
CA PRO A 304 11.79 -4.78 6.13
C PRO A 304 11.51 -3.39 6.69
N VAL A 305 10.63 -2.64 6.03
CA VAL A 305 10.16 -1.35 6.51
C VAL A 305 8.68 -1.46 6.86
N VAL A 306 8.42 -1.14 8.12
CA VAL A 306 7.07 -0.92 8.65
C VAL A 306 6.89 0.57 8.85
N LEU A 307 5.63 1.00 8.94
CA LEU A 307 5.31 2.34 9.36
C LEU A 307 6.08 2.66 10.65
N PRO A 308 6.86 3.75 10.69
CA PRO A 308 7.51 4.15 11.92
C PRO A 308 6.48 4.40 13.02
N GLU A 309 6.89 4.10 14.25
CA GLU A 309 6.30 4.73 15.43
C GLU A 309 6.46 6.24 15.22
N ALA A 310 5.34 6.94 15.13
CA ALA A 310 5.35 8.36 14.88
C ALA A 310 5.58 9.10 16.20
N ASP A 311 6.16 10.29 16.13
CA ASP A 311 6.43 11.07 17.34
C ASP A 311 5.10 11.39 18.04
N GLU A 312 5.01 10.97 19.29
CA GLU A 312 3.82 11.22 20.10
C GLU A 312 3.65 12.71 20.35
N VAL A 313 2.41 13.19 20.20
CA VAL A 313 2.05 14.54 20.61
C VAL A 313 2.08 14.63 22.13
N THR A 314 2.62 15.73 22.67
CA THR A 314 2.73 15.86 24.13
C THR A 314 1.35 15.77 24.80
N PRO A 315 1.24 15.18 26.01
CA PRO A 315 -0.04 15.09 26.72
C PRO A 315 -0.72 16.45 26.94
N GLN A 316 0.08 17.51 27.06
CA GLN A 316 -0.42 18.88 27.19
C GLN A 316 -1.11 19.35 25.90
N GLU A 317 -0.47 19.18 24.75
CA GLU A 317 -1.06 19.52 23.45
C GLU A 317 -2.30 18.66 23.13
N ILE A 318 -2.31 17.40 23.53
CA ILE A 318 -3.50 16.54 23.43
C ILE A 318 -4.66 17.16 24.23
N ASN A 319 -4.44 17.49 25.50
CA ASN A 319 -5.49 18.04 26.37
C ASN A 319 -5.98 19.42 25.91
N GLU A 320 -5.09 20.27 25.41
CA GLU A 320 -5.42 21.65 25.04
C GLU A 320 -6.08 21.77 23.65
N LEU A 321 -5.72 20.91 22.69
CA LEU A 321 -6.14 21.05 21.31
C LEU A 321 -6.91 19.84 20.77
N TRP A 322 -6.45 18.62 21.06
CA TRP A 322 -6.91 17.44 20.34
C TRP A 322 -7.96 16.61 21.06
N GLN A 323 -8.11 16.73 22.38
CA GLN A 323 -8.99 15.86 23.18
C GLN A 323 -10.42 15.83 22.65
N LYS A 324 -11.00 17.01 22.34
CA LYS A 324 -12.35 17.10 21.78
C LYS A 324 -12.45 16.43 20.40
N THR A 325 -11.40 16.51 19.58
CA THR A 325 -11.34 15.85 18.27
C THR A 325 -11.22 14.33 18.41
N ILE A 326 -10.39 13.86 19.34
CA ILE A 326 -10.24 12.45 19.69
C ILE A 326 -11.59 11.87 20.12
N ASP A 327 -12.27 12.53 21.07
CA ASP A 327 -13.57 12.11 21.57
C ASP A 327 -14.59 12.07 20.43
N MET A 328 -14.64 13.10 19.59
CA MET A 328 -15.57 13.15 18.46
C MET A 328 -15.32 12.03 17.45
N ILE A 329 -14.07 11.73 17.09
CA ILE A 329 -13.73 10.63 16.17
C ILE A 329 -14.10 9.28 16.80
N TYR A 330 -13.76 9.09 18.07
CA TYR A 330 -14.05 7.87 18.82
C TYR A 330 -15.55 7.55 18.84
N HIS A 331 -16.41 8.55 19.03
CA HIS A 331 -17.87 8.38 19.07
C HIS A 331 -18.50 8.32 17.66
N ASN A 332 -17.93 8.98 16.66
CA ASN A 332 -18.48 9.03 15.29
C ASN A 332 -18.22 7.76 14.47
N VAL A 333 -17.20 7.00 14.84
CA VAL A 333 -16.85 5.72 14.21
C VAL A 333 -16.81 4.66 15.29
N SER A 334 -17.90 3.90 15.43
CA SER A 334 -17.95 2.75 16.31
C SER A 334 -17.81 1.47 15.48
N PHE A 335 -16.74 0.72 15.74
CA PHE A 335 -16.62 -0.63 15.20
C PHE A 335 -17.40 -1.58 16.12
N TYR A 336 -18.59 -2.00 15.68
CA TYR A 336 -19.46 -2.86 16.48
C TYR A 336 -18.72 -4.11 16.97
N LYS A 337 -18.61 -4.26 18.31
CA LYS A 337 -17.92 -5.38 19.01
C LYS A 337 -16.39 -5.43 18.88
N ARG A 338 -15.72 -4.33 18.57
CA ARG A 338 -14.26 -4.19 18.72
C ARG A 338 -13.91 -2.89 19.43
N ASP A 339 -12.87 -2.95 20.24
CA ASP A 339 -12.26 -1.76 20.79
C ASP A 339 -11.38 -1.12 19.70
N HIS A 340 -11.49 0.19 19.59
CA HIS A 340 -10.59 1.01 18.78
C HIS A 340 -10.00 2.09 19.67
N GLU A 341 -8.79 2.50 19.36
CA GLU A 341 -8.20 3.69 19.94
C GLU A 341 -8.00 4.76 18.89
N VAL A 342 -8.04 6.01 19.36
CA VAL A 342 -7.74 7.18 18.55
C VAL A 342 -6.52 7.82 19.18
N VAL A 343 -5.44 7.91 18.40
CA VAL A 343 -4.17 8.49 18.83
C VAL A 343 -3.82 9.65 17.91
N VAL A 344 -3.10 10.64 18.44
CA VAL A 344 -2.63 11.79 17.68
C VAL A 344 -1.12 11.73 17.63
N GLU A 345 -0.58 11.77 16.41
CA GLU A 345 0.84 11.56 16.18
C GLU A 345 1.32 12.47 15.05
N ARG A 346 2.61 12.81 15.04
CA ARG A 346 3.20 13.63 13.97
C ARG A 346 3.71 12.71 12.86
N ILE A 347 3.06 12.73 11.71
CA ILE A 347 3.31 11.77 10.62
C ILE A 347 3.67 12.53 9.34
N THR A 348 4.73 12.09 8.67
CA THR A 348 5.10 12.55 7.32
C THR A 348 4.69 11.49 6.28
N PRO A 349 4.15 11.87 5.11
CA PRO A 349 3.88 13.24 4.65
C PRO A 349 2.67 13.91 5.33
N GLU A 350 2.69 15.25 5.38
CA GLU A 350 1.68 16.07 6.05
C GLU A 350 0.30 16.05 5.35
N ASP A 351 0.22 15.58 4.12
CA ASP A 351 -0.98 15.59 3.29
C ASP A 351 -2.04 14.56 3.73
N THR A 352 -1.62 13.55 4.48
CA THR A 352 -2.46 12.45 4.95
C THR A 352 -3.08 12.81 6.31
N PRO A 353 -4.42 12.99 6.42
CA PRO A 353 -5.05 13.46 7.65
C PRO A 353 -5.26 12.36 8.70
N ILE A 354 -5.64 11.15 8.29
CA ILE A 354 -5.94 10.01 9.17
C ILE A 354 -5.39 8.73 8.55
N ILE A 355 -4.72 7.91 9.37
CA ILE A 355 -4.24 6.58 8.99
C ILE A 355 -4.93 5.55 9.88
N ILE A 356 -5.48 4.50 9.28
CA ILE A 356 -6.07 3.39 10.01
C ILE A 356 -5.07 2.23 10.01
N GLY A 357 -4.75 1.74 11.20
CA GLY A 357 -3.95 0.54 11.41
C GLY A 357 -4.69 -0.48 12.27
N MET A 358 -4.23 -1.73 12.26
CA MET A 358 -4.68 -2.77 13.17
C MET A 358 -3.48 -3.29 13.97
N GLN A 359 -3.60 -3.32 15.29
CA GLN A 359 -2.65 -4.02 16.17
C GLN A 359 -3.22 -5.37 16.57
N ASP A 360 -2.36 -6.40 16.58
CA ASP A 360 -2.67 -7.75 17.06
C ASP A 360 -3.85 -8.44 16.33
N VAL A 361 -3.99 -8.23 15.01
CA VAL A 361 -5.02 -8.87 14.17
C VAL A 361 -4.40 -9.88 13.22
N ASP A 362 -5.10 -11.00 13.02
CA ASP A 362 -4.84 -11.97 11.95
C ASP A 362 -5.01 -11.33 10.55
N GLU A 363 -3.89 -11.10 9.85
CA GLU A 363 -3.86 -10.48 8.52
C GLU A 363 -4.65 -11.27 7.46
N ASP A 364 -4.76 -12.60 7.60
CA ASP A 364 -5.49 -13.45 6.64
C ASP A 364 -6.99 -13.19 6.71
N LEU A 365 -7.49 -12.89 7.91
CA LEU A 365 -8.88 -12.50 8.12
C LEU A 365 -9.16 -11.10 7.56
N VAL A 366 -8.24 -10.15 7.76
CA VAL A 366 -8.36 -8.79 7.20
C VAL A 366 -8.33 -8.84 5.68
N GLU A 367 -7.49 -9.69 5.09
CA GLU A 367 -7.41 -9.86 3.63
C GLU A 367 -8.68 -10.47 3.04
N THR A 368 -9.23 -11.48 3.70
CA THR A 368 -10.51 -12.10 3.32
C THR A 368 -11.62 -11.04 3.26
N LEU A 369 -11.59 -10.09 4.19
CA LEU A 369 -12.57 -9.00 4.28
C LEU A 369 -12.34 -7.91 3.24
N ARG A 370 -11.10 -7.47 3.04
CA ARG A 370 -10.74 -6.56 1.95
C ARG A 370 -11.20 -7.13 0.61
N THR A 371 -10.99 -8.43 0.37
CA THR A 371 -11.46 -9.11 -0.83
C THR A 371 -12.99 -9.08 -0.94
N GLN A 372 -13.70 -9.46 0.13
CA GLN A 372 -15.18 -9.46 0.14
C GLN A 372 -15.80 -8.06 -0.04
N LEU A 373 -15.14 -7.02 0.46
CA LEU A 373 -15.57 -5.63 0.33
C LEU A 373 -15.22 -5.03 -1.03
N ARG A 374 -14.03 -5.33 -1.56
CA ARG A 374 -13.60 -4.95 -2.90
C ARG A 374 -14.51 -5.57 -3.96
N ASP A 375 -14.82 -6.86 -3.82
CA ASP A 375 -15.72 -7.58 -4.72
C ASP A 375 -17.18 -7.10 -4.60
N ALA A 376 -17.54 -6.44 -3.50
CA ALA A 376 -18.83 -5.78 -3.35
C ALA A 376 -18.89 -4.41 -4.07
N GLY A 377 -17.77 -3.89 -4.58
CA GLY A 377 -17.67 -2.58 -5.22
C GLY A 377 -18.26 -2.49 -6.63
N VAL A 378 -19.07 -1.44 -6.85
CA VAL A 378 -19.49 -0.85 -8.15
C VAL A 378 -20.59 -1.58 -8.95
N ALA A 379 -21.61 -2.13 -8.29
CA ALA A 379 -22.86 -2.51 -8.96
C ALA A 379 -24.09 -1.91 -8.27
N GLY A 380 -24.24 -0.58 -8.30
CA GLY A 380 -25.54 0.09 -8.10
C GLY A 380 -26.38 -0.29 -6.87
N THR A 381 -25.79 -0.87 -5.83
CA THR A 381 -26.52 -1.34 -4.64
C THR A 381 -26.54 -0.26 -3.57
N GLN A 382 -27.75 0.04 -3.09
CA GLN A 382 -28.07 1.00 -2.03
C GLN A 382 -27.09 0.91 -0.85
N ALA A 383 -26.55 2.05 -0.42
CA ALA A 383 -25.59 2.19 0.69
C ALA A 383 -25.97 1.41 1.96
N ALA A 384 -27.26 1.20 2.21
CA ALA A 384 -27.76 0.40 3.34
C ALA A 384 -27.34 -1.08 3.29
N ASN A 385 -27.23 -1.70 2.10
CA ASN A 385 -26.75 -3.09 1.96
C ASN A 385 -25.23 -3.19 2.10
N LEU A 386 -24.48 -2.16 1.70
CA LEU A 386 -23.04 -2.09 1.94
C LEU A 386 -22.76 -1.92 3.43
N MET A 387 -23.48 -1.02 4.11
CA MET A 387 -23.39 -0.81 5.55
C MET A 387 -23.79 -2.08 6.33
N SER A 388 -24.89 -2.75 5.97
CA SER A 388 -25.30 -4.02 6.59
C SER A 388 -24.30 -5.16 6.37
N LYS A 389 -23.68 -5.22 5.18
CA LYS A 389 -22.58 -6.17 4.91
C LYS A 389 -21.34 -5.82 5.71
N LEU A 390 -20.94 -4.54 5.77
CA LEU A 390 -19.85 -4.05 6.62
C LEU A 390 -20.11 -4.40 8.09
N ASP A 391 -21.31 -4.14 8.61
CA ASP A 391 -21.72 -4.46 9.98
C ASP A 391 -21.67 -5.97 10.25
N GLY A 392 -22.17 -6.79 9.31
CA GLY A 392 -22.11 -8.26 9.41
C GLY A 392 -20.69 -8.82 9.34
N LEU A 393 -19.81 -8.17 8.61
CA LEU A 393 -18.40 -8.54 8.42
C LEU A 393 -17.53 -8.11 9.62
N LEU A 394 -17.69 -6.87 10.10
CA LEU A 394 -17.14 -6.39 11.36
C LEU A 394 -17.62 -7.24 12.55
N GLY A 395 -18.86 -7.72 12.49
CA GLY A 395 -19.39 -8.69 13.46
C GLY A 395 -18.64 -10.02 13.49
N LYS A 396 -18.11 -10.52 12.37
CA LYS A 396 -17.30 -11.75 12.33
C LYS A 396 -15.88 -11.53 12.87
N LEU A 397 -15.33 -10.33 12.70
CA LEU A 397 -14.02 -9.89 13.23
C LEU A 397 -13.96 -9.82 14.76
N SER A 398 -15.09 -9.63 15.44
CA SER A 398 -15.15 -9.59 16.90
C SER A 398 -14.68 -10.87 17.60
N LYS A 399 -14.59 -11.99 16.87
CA LYS A 399 -14.19 -13.29 17.43
C LYS A 399 -12.68 -13.58 17.42
N SER A 400 -11.88 -12.76 16.73
CA SER A 400 -10.46 -13.06 16.46
C SER A 400 -9.43 -12.25 17.26
N GLY A 401 -9.85 -11.29 18.10
CA GLY A 401 -8.92 -10.41 18.83
C GLY A 401 -8.29 -9.30 17.96
N GLY A 402 -7.67 -8.33 18.63
CA GLY A 402 -6.94 -7.18 18.06
C GLY A 402 -7.70 -5.85 18.09
N GLN A 403 -6.95 -4.74 18.20
CA GLN A 403 -7.45 -3.37 18.38
C GLN A 403 -7.24 -2.55 17.10
N ILE A 404 -8.25 -1.77 16.70
CA ILE A 404 -8.13 -0.83 15.57
C ILE A 404 -7.51 0.47 16.10
N ARG A 405 -6.42 0.94 15.50
CA ARG A 405 -5.78 2.21 15.84
C ARG A 405 -6.07 3.24 14.75
N ILE A 406 -6.77 4.32 15.10
CA ILE A 406 -7.01 5.49 14.26
C ILE A 406 -5.96 6.53 14.61
N ARG A 407 -4.99 6.76 13.71
CA ARG A 407 -3.89 7.69 13.88
C ARG A 407 -4.27 9.02 13.21
N ILE A 408 -4.45 10.07 13.99
CA ILE A 408 -4.66 11.45 13.50
C ILE A 408 -3.29 12.05 13.23
N ASN A 409 -3.06 12.54 12.02
CA ASN A 409 -1.83 13.25 11.70
C ASN A 409 -1.89 14.68 12.25
N ALA A 410 -1.15 14.93 13.33
CA ALA A 410 -1.05 16.25 13.92
C ALA A 410 -0.37 17.26 12.98
N GLU A 411 0.46 16.83 12.02
CA GLU A 411 1.09 17.76 11.09
C GLU A 411 0.13 18.25 10.00
N ASN A 412 -0.92 17.49 9.70
CA ASN A 412 -1.86 17.81 8.64
C ASN A 412 -2.59 19.15 8.88
N PRO A 413 -2.49 20.11 7.94
CA PRO A 413 -3.11 21.43 8.10
C PRO A 413 -4.63 21.37 8.29
N THR A 414 -5.32 20.44 7.60
CA THR A 414 -6.77 20.25 7.72
C THR A 414 -7.14 19.73 9.11
N MET A 415 -6.39 18.77 9.64
CA MET A 415 -6.64 18.24 10.99
C MET A 415 -6.35 19.29 12.08
N LYS A 416 -5.26 20.06 11.96
CA LYS A 416 -4.97 21.21 12.86
C LYS A 416 -6.09 22.24 12.81
N PHE A 417 -6.62 22.52 11.62
CA PHE A 417 -7.72 23.46 11.42
C PHE A 417 -9.02 22.96 12.06
N LEU A 418 -9.36 21.69 11.84
CA LEU A 418 -10.54 21.06 12.43
C LEU A 418 -10.46 21.00 13.96
N ALA A 419 -9.30 20.65 14.51
CA ALA A 419 -9.09 20.65 15.96
C ALA A 419 -9.38 22.02 16.58
N LYS A 420 -8.83 23.09 15.99
CA LYS A 420 -9.13 24.48 16.42
C LYS A 420 -10.60 24.85 16.27
N ALA A 421 -11.26 24.40 15.20
CA ALA A 421 -12.68 24.67 14.97
C ALA A 421 -13.59 23.93 15.98
N THR A 422 -13.22 22.73 16.43
CA THR A 422 -13.99 22.00 17.45
C THR A 422 -13.97 22.68 18.82
N LEU A 423 -12.90 23.42 19.16
CA LEU A 423 -12.83 24.23 20.39
C LEU A 423 -13.81 25.41 20.39
N GLN A 424 -14.33 25.80 19.23
CA GLN A 424 -15.25 26.92 19.09
C GLN A 424 -16.71 26.42 18.97
N ASP A 425 -17.53 26.64 20.00
CA ASP A 425 -18.88 26.03 20.13
C ASP A 425 -19.85 26.34 18.97
N ASN A 426 -19.69 27.46 18.26
CA ASN A 426 -20.60 27.87 17.19
C ASN A 426 -20.31 27.23 15.82
N THR A 427 -19.23 26.44 15.69
CA THR A 427 -18.85 25.71 14.45
C THR A 427 -18.78 24.20 14.68
N LEU A 428 -19.30 23.74 15.83
CA LEU A 428 -19.20 22.35 16.27
C LEU A 428 -19.83 21.38 15.24
N THR A 429 -21.01 21.72 14.72
CA THR A 429 -21.76 20.86 13.80
C THR A 429 -21.04 20.64 12.47
N GLU A 430 -20.48 21.70 11.88
CA GLU A 430 -19.75 21.64 10.61
C GLU A 430 -18.37 20.97 10.78
N ALA A 431 -17.68 21.24 11.88
CA ALA A 431 -16.42 20.56 12.21
C ALA A 431 -16.64 19.06 12.46
N GLU A 432 -17.71 18.69 13.18
CA GLU A 432 -18.11 17.30 13.42
C GLU A 432 -18.41 16.55 12.13
N LEU A 433 -19.22 17.16 11.25
CA LEU A 433 -19.54 16.59 9.94
C LEU A 433 -18.27 16.36 9.11
N SER A 434 -17.34 17.31 9.12
CA SER A 434 -16.08 17.23 8.37
C SER A 434 -15.16 16.14 8.93
N LEU A 435 -14.97 16.08 10.25
CA LEU A 435 -14.21 15.03 10.93
C LEU A 435 -14.79 13.65 10.65
N ARG A 436 -16.13 13.52 10.71
CA ARG A 436 -16.81 12.27 10.38
C ARG A 436 -16.57 11.86 8.94
N THR A 437 -16.67 12.78 7.98
CA THR A 437 -16.42 12.48 6.56
C THR A 437 -14.98 12.01 6.33
N ILE A 438 -13.99 12.72 6.86
CA ILE A 438 -12.56 12.38 6.69
C ILE A 438 -12.25 11.02 7.34
N THR A 439 -12.77 10.77 8.54
CA THR A 439 -12.55 9.49 9.23
C THR A 439 -13.18 8.32 8.48
N TRP A 440 -14.43 8.46 8.03
CA TRP A 440 -15.09 7.39 7.25
C TRP A 440 -14.40 7.14 5.91
N ARG A 441 -13.87 8.17 5.26
CA ARG A 441 -13.05 7.99 4.06
C ARG A 441 -11.79 7.18 4.35
N ALA A 442 -11.04 7.53 5.40
CA ALA A 442 -9.86 6.78 5.81
C ALA A 442 -10.18 5.30 6.12
N VAL A 443 -11.32 5.03 6.75
CA VAL A 443 -11.82 3.66 6.97
C VAL A 443 -12.10 2.93 5.65
N LEU A 444 -12.76 3.57 4.69
CA LEU A 444 -13.03 2.96 3.39
C LEU A 444 -11.76 2.69 2.59
N ASP A 445 -10.83 3.65 2.58
CA ASP A 445 -9.54 3.54 1.91
C ASP A 445 -8.71 2.38 2.51
N TYR A 446 -8.74 2.21 3.84
CA TYR A 446 -8.09 1.07 4.51
C TYR A 446 -8.66 -0.30 4.09
N PHE A 447 -9.96 -0.37 3.83
CA PHE A 447 -10.62 -1.59 3.33
C PHE A 447 -10.56 -1.73 1.81
N GLY A 448 -9.86 -0.83 1.10
CA GLY A 448 -9.69 -0.89 -0.35
C GLY A 448 -10.98 -0.57 -1.13
N ILE A 449 -11.95 0.09 -0.50
CA ILE A 449 -13.14 0.61 -1.17
C ILE A 449 -12.80 2.01 -1.66
N THR A 450 -12.64 2.19 -2.97
CA THR A 450 -12.41 3.51 -3.56
C THR A 450 -13.56 4.44 -3.21
N ALA A 451 -13.27 5.52 -2.48
CA ALA A 451 -14.24 6.55 -2.19
C ALA A 451 -14.90 7.04 -3.50
N SER A 452 -16.22 7.10 -3.53
CA SER A 452 -16.93 7.56 -4.73
C SER A 452 -16.62 9.04 -5.00
N ARG A 453 -16.73 9.46 -6.26
CA ARG A 453 -16.62 10.89 -6.61
C ARG A 453 -17.55 11.77 -5.77
N ASP A 454 -18.73 11.26 -5.42
CA ASP A 454 -19.71 11.97 -4.59
C ASP A 454 -19.23 12.16 -3.15
N MET A 455 -18.53 11.17 -2.58
CA MET A 455 -17.94 11.30 -1.24
C MET A 455 -16.81 12.34 -1.21
N ILE A 456 -15.94 12.34 -2.23
CA ILE A 456 -14.87 13.33 -2.38
C ILE A 456 -15.46 14.73 -2.58
N ALA A 457 -16.52 14.85 -3.39
CA ALA A 457 -17.23 16.11 -3.58
C ALA A 457 -17.87 16.61 -2.28
N GLN A 458 -18.48 15.70 -1.50
CA GLN A 458 -19.11 16.06 -0.22
C GLN A 458 -18.09 16.50 0.83
N GLU A 459 -16.92 15.85 0.88
CA GLU A 459 -15.80 16.27 1.73
C GLU A 459 -15.36 17.71 1.41
N ARG A 460 -15.14 18.02 0.13
CA ARG A 460 -14.82 19.39 -0.32
C ARG A 460 -15.91 20.39 0.07
N ILE A 461 -17.18 20.07 -0.20
CA ILE A 461 -18.31 20.93 0.15
C ILE A 461 -18.37 21.22 1.65
N ASN A 462 -18.13 20.21 2.49
CA ASN A 462 -18.17 20.38 3.95
C ASN A 462 -17.00 21.24 4.44
N ILE A 463 -15.78 21.02 3.92
CA ILE A 463 -14.61 21.85 4.23
C ILE A 463 -14.83 23.30 3.77
N ASP A 464 -15.32 23.52 2.56
CA ASP A 464 -15.60 24.85 2.02
C ASP A 464 -16.66 25.59 2.85
N ARG A 465 -17.70 24.89 3.32
CA ARG A 465 -18.71 25.44 4.22
C ARG A 465 -18.12 25.87 5.56
N LEU A 466 -17.25 25.04 6.15
CA LEU A 466 -16.56 25.36 7.40
C LEU A 466 -15.65 26.59 7.24
N VAL A 467 -14.84 26.63 6.18
CA VAL A 467 -13.99 27.78 5.84
C VAL A 467 -14.83 29.05 5.67
N THR A 468 -15.94 28.97 4.93
CA THR A 468 -16.86 30.09 4.73
C THR A 468 -17.51 30.56 6.03
N ALA A 469 -17.93 29.64 6.90
CA ALA A 469 -18.51 29.97 8.21
C ALA A 469 -17.50 30.69 9.11
N LEU A 470 -16.23 30.27 9.08
CA LEU A 470 -15.15 30.89 9.83
C LEU A 470 -14.75 32.26 9.28
N ILE A 471 -14.70 32.43 7.95
CA ILE A 471 -14.47 33.75 7.32
C ILE A 471 -15.60 34.72 7.70
N ASN A 472 -16.85 34.34 7.52
CA ASN A 472 -18.01 35.17 7.89
C ASN A 472 -17.99 35.56 9.37
N ARG A 473 -17.47 34.69 10.24
CA ARG A 473 -17.30 34.98 11.66
C ARG A 473 -16.14 35.93 11.92
N ALA A 474 -14.99 35.73 11.28
CA ALA A 474 -13.85 36.63 11.40
C ALA A 474 -14.23 38.05 10.95
N GLU A 475 -14.99 38.18 9.86
CA GLU A 475 -15.55 39.45 9.40
C GLU A 475 -16.54 40.04 10.40
N ARG A 476 -17.44 39.23 10.98
CA ARG A 476 -18.36 39.70 12.04
C ARG A 476 -17.61 40.14 13.29
N LEU A 477 -16.58 39.41 13.72
CA LEU A 477 -15.78 39.76 14.89
C LEU A 477 -14.96 41.02 14.65
N ALA A 478 -14.36 41.16 13.47
CA ALA A 478 -13.68 42.39 13.06
C ALA A 478 -14.64 43.58 13.04
N ASN A 479 -15.85 43.41 12.48
CA ASN A 479 -16.87 44.46 12.49
C ASN A 479 -17.37 44.79 13.91
N VAL A 480 -17.45 43.80 14.80
CA VAL A 480 -17.84 43.99 16.21
C VAL A 480 -16.71 44.67 16.99
N GLU A 481 -15.45 44.34 16.74
CA GLU A 481 -14.28 45.01 17.34
C GLU A 481 -14.15 46.45 16.84
N GLU A 482 -14.37 46.70 15.55
CA GLU A 482 -14.43 48.05 14.96
C GLU A 482 -15.61 48.85 15.53
N HIS A 483 -16.76 48.20 15.73
CA HIS A 483 -17.92 48.84 16.35
C HIS A 483 -17.71 49.10 17.85
N ASN A 484 -17.07 48.19 18.58
CA ASN A 484 -16.78 48.31 20.02
C ASN A 484 -15.68 49.34 20.30
N SER A 485 -14.66 49.42 19.45
CA SER A 485 -13.66 50.48 19.50
C SER A 485 -14.28 51.84 19.17
N GLY A 486 -15.20 51.91 18.19
CA GLY A 486 -16.01 53.09 17.91
C GLY A 486 -16.97 53.48 19.06
N LEU A 487 -17.57 52.50 19.75
CA LEU A 487 -18.43 52.72 20.91
C LEU A 487 -17.62 53.17 22.13
N SER A 488 -16.45 52.58 22.38
CA SER A 488 -15.56 52.98 23.47
C SER A 488 -15.02 54.40 23.27
N ALA A 489 -14.69 54.77 22.03
CA ALA A 489 -14.31 56.15 21.69
C ALA A 489 -15.46 57.15 21.90
N ARG A 490 -16.70 56.75 21.57
CA ARG A 490 -17.90 57.58 21.81
C ARG A 490 -18.26 57.68 23.30
N ILE A 491 -18.10 56.61 24.07
CA ILE A 491 -18.29 56.61 25.53
C ILE A 491 -17.25 57.54 26.18
N ALA A 492 -15.98 57.46 25.78
CA ALA A 492 -14.94 58.36 26.26
C ALA A 492 -15.22 59.83 25.89
N GLN A 493 -15.76 60.11 24.69
CA GLN A 493 -16.25 61.44 24.31
C GLN A 493 -17.44 61.89 25.16
N PHE A 494 -18.41 61.02 25.41
CA PHE A 494 -19.56 61.31 26.27
C PHE A 494 -19.14 61.57 27.71
N GLU A 495 -18.18 60.81 28.26
CA GLU A 495 -17.63 61.03 29.61
C GLU A 495 -16.86 62.35 29.71
N ALA A 496 -16.13 62.75 28.64
CA ALA A 496 -15.45 64.03 28.58
C ALA A 496 -16.45 65.21 28.55
N ILE A 497 -17.50 65.11 27.73
CA ILE A 497 -18.58 66.10 27.65
C ILE A 497 -19.34 66.18 28.98
N HIS A 498 -19.62 65.05 29.62
CA HIS A 498 -20.35 65.02 30.89
C HIS A 498 -19.51 65.56 32.05
N LYS A 499 -18.17 65.43 32.01
CA LYS A 499 -17.25 66.07 32.97
C LYS A 499 -17.15 67.59 32.79
N GLU A 500 -17.26 68.10 31.56
CA GLU A 500 -17.34 69.56 31.32
C GLU A 500 -18.68 70.13 31.80
N ASP A 501 -19.80 69.45 31.52
CA ASP A 501 -21.14 69.90 31.97
C ASP A 501 -21.35 69.80 33.49
N LEU A 502 -20.75 68.80 34.17
CA LEU A 502 -20.79 68.67 35.64
C LEU A 502 -19.83 69.62 36.36
N GLY A 503 -18.93 70.29 35.64
CA GLY A 503 -18.04 71.33 36.18
C GLY A 503 -18.73 72.67 36.45
N GLU A 504 -19.86 72.95 35.78
CA GLU A 504 -20.55 74.25 35.89
C GLU A 504 -21.88 74.21 36.65
N GLN A 505 -22.44 73.04 36.97
CA GLN A 505 -23.66 72.95 37.78
C GLN A 505 -23.64 71.75 38.74
N MET A 506 -23.21 71.98 39.98
CA MET A 506 -24.12 71.94 41.13
C MET A 506 -23.39 72.01 42.48
N GLY A 507 -23.81 72.97 43.31
CA GLY A 507 -23.96 72.71 44.74
C GLY A 507 -25.11 71.74 44.97
N VAL A 508 -24.84 70.70 45.76
CA VAL A 508 -25.76 69.86 46.56
C VAL A 508 -27.09 69.46 45.94
N ALA A 509 -27.13 68.24 45.38
CA ALA A 509 -28.18 67.24 45.66
C ALA A 509 -27.64 65.86 45.25
N GLU A 510 -27.89 64.83 46.05
CA GLU A 510 -27.56 63.44 45.74
C GLU A 510 -28.14 63.03 44.37
N PRO A 511 -27.37 62.34 43.49
CA PRO A 511 -27.97 61.75 42.32
C PRO A 511 -28.69 60.46 42.73
N VAL A 512 -30.02 60.56 42.80
CA VAL A 512 -30.92 59.41 42.72
C VAL A 512 -30.53 58.60 41.49
N TRP A 513 -30.10 57.36 41.69
CA TRP A 513 -29.85 56.39 40.62
C TRP A 513 -31.15 56.19 39.83
N ARG A 514 -31.33 56.86 38.69
CA ARG A 514 -32.41 56.56 37.75
C ARG A 514 -32.13 55.19 37.15
N HIS A 515 -32.80 54.16 37.68
CA HIS A 515 -32.64 52.79 37.21
C HIS A 515 -33.16 52.68 35.77
N VAL A 516 -32.27 52.30 34.85
CA VAL A 516 -32.63 51.91 33.50
C VAL A 516 -33.02 50.43 33.55
N GLY A 517 -34.29 50.13 33.25
CA GLY A 517 -34.79 48.77 33.12
C GLY A 517 -34.83 48.34 31.66
N VAL A 518 -34.62 47.05 31.42
CA VAL A 518 -34.83 46.42 30.10
C VAL A 518 -35.90 45.35 30.25
N VAL A 519 -36.99 45.48 29.49
CA VAL A 519 -37.94 44.36 29.32
C VAL A 519 -37.47 43.53 28.14
N ASP A 520 -36.95 42.34 28.41
CA ASP A 520 -36.60 41.35 27.40
C ASP A 520 -37.88 40.71 26.84
N ILE A 521 -38.05 40.77 25.52
CA ILE A 521 -39.16 40.15 24.79
C ILE A 521 -38.67 39.09 23.79
N ALA A 522 -37.39 38.72 23.82
CA ALA A 522 -36.75 37.81 22.85
C ALA A 522 -37.49 36.47 22.71
N ASP A 523 -37.98 35.91 23.81
CA ASP A 523 -38.75 34.65 23.79
C ASP A 523 -40.14 34.81 23.17
N SER A 524 -40.81 35.95 23.36
CA SER A 524 -42.08 36.26 22.70
C SER A 524 -41.86 36.56 21.21
N THR A 525 -40.77 37.24 20.86
CA THR A 525 -40.33 37.49 19.48
C THR A 525 -40.04 36.16 18.77
N ARG A 526 -39.27 35.25 19.36
CA ARG A 526 -39.03 33.91 18.80
C ARG A 526 -40.31 33.11 18.58
N LYS A 527 -41.29 33.18 19.50
CA LYS A 527 -42.58 32.47 19.34
C LYS A 527 -43.43 33.03 18.19
N ILE A 528 -43.38 34.35 17.94
CA ILE A 528 -44.08 34.97 16.80
C ILE A 528 -43.40 34.60 15.48
N PHE A 529 -42.08 34.73 15.42
CA PHE A 529 -41.32 34.44 14.18
C PHE A 529 -41.22 32.95 13.87
N GLY A 530 -41.27 32.10 14.89
CA GLY A 530 -41.31 30.64 14.79
C GLY A 530 -42.68 30.05 14.46
N ASN A 531 -43.75 30.86 14.37
CA ASN A 531 -45.06 30.38 13.89
C ASN A 531 -45.04 30.26 12.36
N PRO A 532 -45.13 29.03 11.79
CA PRO A 532 -45.07 28.83 10.34
C PRO A 532 -46.37 29.24 9.63
N GLY A 533 -47.47 29.43 10.37
CA GLY A 533 -48.79 29.77 9.81
C GLY A 533 -49.10 31.26 9.72
N ALA A 534 -48.22 32.14 10.21
CA ALA A 534 -48.41 33.60 10.17
C ALA A 534 -47.51 34.23 9.09
N ASP A 535 -48.07 35.08 8.25
CA ASP A 535 -47.30 35.82 7.25
C ASP A 535 -46.52 37.00 7.87
N SER A 536 -45.66 37.66 7.08
CA SER A 536 -44.84 38.79 7.56
C SER A 536 -45.67 39.96 8.09
N THR A 537 -46.88 40.16 7.56
CA THR A 537 -47.78 41.25 7.92
C THR A 537 -48.48 40.96 9.24
N GLU A 538 -48.92 39.71 9.43
CA GLU A 538 -49.48 39.22 10.69
C GLU A 538 -48.44 39.19 11.81
N LYS A 539 -47.21 38.76 11.51
CA LYS A 539 -46.08 38.80 12.46
C LYS A 539 -45.78 40.22 12.93
N ALA A 540 -45.73 41.18 12.02
CA ALA A 540 -45.55 42.60 12.36
C ALA A 540 -46.72 43.13 13.21
N ARG A 541 -47.96 42.73 12.90
CA ARG A 541 -49.15 43.12 13.66
C ARG A 541 -49.13 42.55 15.08
N PHE A 542 -48.73 41.29 15.27
CA PHE A 542 -48.61 40.68 16.60
C PHE A 542 -47.51 41.35 17.43
N LEU A 543 -46.37 41.66 16.82
CA LEU A 543 -45.29 42.37 17.51
C LEU A 543 -45.73 43.77 17.97
N SER A 544 -46.43 44.50 17.09
CA SER A 544 -47.00 45.81 17.38
C SER A 544 -47.99 45.77 18.55
N ILE A 545 -48.86 44.75 18.63
CA ILE A 545 -49.80 44.56 19.75
C ILE A 545 -49.07 44.28 21.07
N ILE A 546 -48.03 43.44 21.06
CA ILE A 546 -47.22 43.14 22.26
C ILE A 546 -46.53 44.40 22.75
N ILE A 547 -45.87 45.14 21.84
CA ILE A 547 -45.18 46.38 22.16
C ILE A 547 -46.16 47.42 22.72
N SER A 548 -47.34 47.56 22.11
CA SER A 548 -48.38 48.48 22.57
C SER A 548 -48.86 48.14 23.98
N LYS A 549 -49.12 46.85 24.27
CA LYS A 549 -49.57 46.41 25.60
C LYS A 549 -48.51 46.59 26.68
N ILE A 550 -47.24 46.29 26.36
CA ILE A 550 -46.14 46.52 27.31
C ILE A 550 -45.96 48.02 27.54
N SER A 551 -46.10 48.83 26.49
CA SER A 551 -46.03 50.29 26.61
C SER A 551 -47.16 50.85 27.47
N GLU A 552 -48.40 50.39 27.29
CA GLU A 552 -49.55 50.77 28.13
C GLU A 552 -49.36 50.37 29.61
N GLN A 553 -48.71 49.24 29.88
CA GLN A 553 -48.42 48.78 31.24
C GLN A 553 -47.26 49.55 31.89
N LEU A 554 -46.30 50.04 31.10
CA LEU A 554 -45.14 50.79 31.58
C LEU A 554 -45.41 52.29 31.71
N ASP A 555 -46.31 52.87 30.93
CA ASP A 555 -46.60 54.31 30.91
C ASP A 555 -46.97 54.94 32.28
N PRO A 556 -47.61 54.23 33.23
CA PRO A 556 -47.89 54.78 34.56
C PRO A 556 -46.65 54.91 35.46
N ILE A 557 -45.57 54.17 35.18
CA ILE A 557 -44.42 53.99 36.09
C ILE A 557 -43.06 54.29 35.47
N ALA A 558 -42.98 54.41 34.15
CA ALA A 558 -41.73 54.59 33.44
C ALA A 558 -41.89 55.38 32.14
N THR A 559 -40.80 56.01 31.71
CA THR A 559 -40.68 56.64 30.39
C THR A 559 -39.85 55.73 29.49
N ILE A 560 -40.44 55.28 28.38
CA ILE A 560 -39.76 54.45 27.38
C ILE A 560 -38.75 55.31 26.63
N THR A 561 -37.53 54.81 26.47
CA THR A 561 -36.40 55.56 25.89
C THR A 561 -35.96 55.02 24.53
N SER A 562 -36.00 53.70 24.32
CA SER A 562 -35.63 53.11 23.04
C SER A 562 -36.23 51.71 22.84
N PHE A 563 -36.29 51.29 21.57
CA PHE A 563 -36.60 49.91 21.17
C PHE A 563 -35.34 49.30 20.57
N THR A 564 -34.83 48.27 21.23
CA THR A 564 -33.83 47.36 20.66
C THR A 564 -34.61 46.15 20.14
N GLY A 565 -34.28 45.58 18.98
CA GLY A 565 -35.11 44.51 18.35
C GLY A 565 -35.51 43.34 19.26
N ASP A 566 -34.83 43.15 20.40
CA ASP A 566 -35.07 42.11 21.40
C ASP A 566 -35.62 42.62 22.74
N GLY A 567 -35.81 43.94 22.94
CA GLY A 567 -36.26 44.49 24.22
C GLY A 567 -36.62 45.98 24.24
N ILE A 568 -37.40 46.37 25.25
CA ILE A 568 -37.81 47.76 25.50
C ILE A 568 -36.97 48.35 26.63
N GLN A 569 -36.30 49.48 26.37
CA GLN A 569 -35.56 50.22 27.39
C GLN A 569 -36.42 51.32 27.98
N PHE A 570 -36.44 51.43 29.31
CA PHE A 570 -37.22 52.44 30.01
C PHE A 570 -36.49 53.00 31.23
N VAL A 571 -36.89 54.19 31.64
CA VAL A 571 -36.43 54.86 32.86
C VAL A 571 -37.64 55.00 33.79
N VAL A 572 -37.54 54.46 35.00
CA VAL A 572 -38.61 54.59 36.01
C VAL A 572 -38.76 56.07 36.38
N ARG A 573 -40.01 56.56 36.39
CA ARG A 573 -40.32 57.98 36.66
C ARG A 573 -40.09 58.36 38.12
#